data_AF-A0A918A6P5-F1
#
_entry.id   AF-A0A918A6P5-F1
#
_cell.length_a   1.000
_cell.length_b   1.000
_cell.length_c   1.000
_cell.angle_alpha   90.00
_cell.angle_beta   90.00
_cell.angle_gamma   90.00
#
_symmetry.space_group_name_H-M   'P 1'
#
loop_
_entity.id
_entity.type
_entity.pdbx_description
1 polymer ?
#
loop_
_entity_poly.entity_id
_entity_poly.type
_entity_poly.pdbx_seq_one_letter_code
_entity_poly.pdbx_strand_id
1 'polypeptide(L)'
;MLMVVTRLAVLLPAAVAQAAPYRDPLVGTGKLATGSCAEPEIIQGGIPRTREYLTAVLKCLDKSWSAHLARARLPFRKPAVRFYEAPEHRVCGVLWPQDAAAFYCTNRGRLVFPLTGHWIEDRADLYPLKVAAHEYGHHVQSLTGIRARYESAVRAGKEPQAELSRRYELQADCLSGVFLGSVWRSLDRTDRDWAALLEATRASGDDADGHRGHGSGATRARWLKRGYQTLSPSACDTWSAPSRALS
;
A
#
# COMPACT_ATOMS: atom_id res chain seq x y z
N MET A 1 -33.64 -0.16 72.17
CA MET A 1 -33.33 -1.17 71.13
C MET A 1 -33.44 -0.48 69.77
N LEU A 2 -32.32 -0.10 69.16
CA LEU A 2 -32.28 0.50 67.82
C LEU A 2 -31.20 -0.25 67.02
N MET A 3 -31.63 -1.09 66.08
CA MET A 3 -30.72 -1.82 65.19
C MET A 3 -30.29 -0.89 64.04
N VAL A 4 -29.03 -0.48 64.05
CA VAL A 4 -28.40 0.19 62.91
C VAL A 4 -27.93 -0.89 61.94
N VAL A 5 -28.56 -0.94 60.76
CA VAL A 5 -28.17 -1.86 59.68
C VAL A 5 -27.19 -1.13 58.76
N THR A 6 -25.90 -1.44 58.90
CA THR A 6 -24.84 -0.91 58.04
C THR A 6 -24.85 -1.68 56.71
N ARG A 7 -25.31 -1.04 55.63
CA ARG A 7 -25.18 -1.61 54.27
C ARG A 7 -23.74 -1.40 53.79
N LEU A 8 -22.95 -2.48 53.73
CA LEU A 8 -21.70 -2.48 52.97
C LEU A 8 -22.02 -2.43 51.47
N ALA A 9 -21.64 -1.33 50.82
CA ALA A 9 -21.62 -1.25 49.36
C ALA A 9 -20.36 -2.00 48.86
N VAL A 10 -20.57 -3.15 48.23
CA VAL A 10 -19.52 -3.88 47.52
C VAL A 10 -19.25 -3.14 46.21
N LEU A 11 -18.13 -2.46 46.10
CA LEU A 11 -17.64 -1.88 44.85
C LEU A 11 -17.15 -3.03 43.95
N LEU A 12 -17.91 -3.34 42.91
CA LEU A 12 -17.47 -4.26 41.86
C LEU A 12 -16.37 -3.56 41.03
N PRO A 13 -15.25 -4.25 40.72
CA PRO A 13 -14.22 -3.68 39.87
C PRO A 13 -14.78 -3.41 38.47
N ALA A 14 -14.53 -2.21 37.95
CA ALA A 14 -14.91 -1.84 36.59
C ALA A 14 -14.28 -2.83 35.60
N ALA A 15 -15.11 -3.51 34.82
CA ALA A 15 -14.64 -4.38 33.74
C ALA A 15 -13.80 -3.54 32.77
N VAL A 16 -12.55 -3.93 32.55
CA VAL A 16 -11.69 -3.33 31.54
C VAL A 16 -12.30 -3.70 30.19
N ALA A 17 -13.01 -2.76 29.55
CA ALA A 17 -13.57 -2.98 28.23
C ALA A 17 -12.44 -3.32 27.25
N GLN A 18 -12.39 -4.56 26.78
CA GLN A 18 -11.46 -4.99 25.76
C GLN A 18 -11.82 -4.26 24.46
N ALA A 19 -10.88 -3.50 23.91
CA ALA A 19 -11.11 -2.82 22.64
C ALA A 19 -11.51 -3.86 21.58
N ALA A 20 -12.55 -3.56 20.79
CA ALA A 20 -12.99 -4.43 19.71
C ALA A 20 -11.81 -4.74 18.77
N PRO A 21 -11.71 -5.97 18.25
CA PRO A 21 -10.64 -6.34 17.34
C PRO A 21 -10.65 -5.42 16.13
N TYR A 22 -9.45 -4.98 15.72
CA TYR A 22 -9.28 -4.12 14.56
C TYR A 22 -9.87 -4.79 13.32
N ARG A 23 -10.66 -4.02 12.57
CA ARG A 23 -11.20 -4.44 11.28
C ARG A 23 -10.65 -3.52 10.21
N ASP A 24 -10.04 -4.10 9.19
CA ASP A 24 -9.57 -3.35 8.04
C ASP A 24 -10.76 -2.64 7.35
N PRO A 25 -10.72 -1.30 7.20
CA PRO A 25 -11.82 -0.53 6.60
C PRO A 25 -12.12 -0.86 5.13
N LEU A 26 -11.18 -1.51 4.43
CA LEU A 26 -11.34 -1.95 3.05
C LEU A 26 -12.08 -3.29 2.94
N VAL A 27 -12.24 -4.03 4.04
CA VAL A 27 -12.98 -5.30 4.07
C VAL A 27 -14.48 -5.06 3.93
N GLY A 28 -15.09 -5.68 2.92
CA GLY A 28 -16.51 -5.54 2.59
C GLY A 28 -16.81 -4.40 1.64
N THR A 29 -15.80 -3.70 1.09
CA THR A 29 -16.00 -2.59 0.14
C THR A 29 -16.29 -3.04 -1.30
N GLY A 30 -16.33 -4.35 -1.54
CA GLY A 30 -16.57 -4.95 -2.85
C GLY A 30 -15.33 -4.94 -3.75
N LYS A 31 -15.52 -5.28 -5.03
CA LYS A 31 -14.45 -5.26 -6.04
C LYS A 31 -14.23 -3.85 -6.58
N LEU A 32 -12.99 -3.56 -6.95
CA LEU A 32 -12.64 -2.43 -7.79
C LEU A 32 -13.28 -2.64 -9.17
N ALA A 33 -13.93 -1.61 -9.70
CA ALA A 33 -14.59 -1.72 -11.00
C ALA A 33 -13.53 -1.92 -12.09
N THR A 34 -13.77 -2.86 -13.01
CA THR A 34 -12.93 -2.99 -14.20
C THR A 34 -13.08 -1.75 -15.07
N GLY A 35 -11.97 -1.18 -15.51
CA GLY A 35 -11.95 0.06 -16.28
C GLY A 35 -10.80 0.12 -17.26
N SER A 36 -10.78 1.18 -18.05
CA SER A 36 -9.66 1.48 -18.93
C SER A 36 -8.64 2.38 -18.26
N CYS A 37 -7.36 2.12 -18.54
CA CYS A 37 -6.25 3.02 -18.26
C CYS A 37 -5.54 3.36 -19.56
N ALA A 38 -5.56 4.64 -19.94
CA ALA A 38 -4.85 5.14 -21.11
C ALA A 38 -3.41 5.50 -20.71
N GLU A 39 -2.59 4.48 -20.45
CA GLU A 39 -1.15 4.68 -20.29
C GLU A 39 -0.47 4.76 -21.66
N PRO A 40 0.56 5.60 -21.82
CA PRO A 40 1.42 5.54 -23.00
C PRO A 40 2.30 4.28 -22.95
N GLU A 41 2.84 3.87 -24.09
CA GLU A 41 3.84 2.81 -24.14
C GLU A 41 5.08 3.19 -23.30
N ILE A 42 5.64 2.19 -22.60
CA ILE A 42 6.90 2.38 -21.86
C ILE A 42 8.05 2.29 -22.86
N ILE A 43 8.46 3.45 -23.36
CA ILE A 43 9.60 3.59 -24.26
C ILE A 43 10.75 4.30 -23.55
N GLN A 44 11.98 3.94 -23.93
CA GLN A 44 13.16 4.70 -23.51
C GLN A 44 13.06 6.13 -24.05
N GLY A 45 13.25 7.11 -23.16
CA GLY A 45 13.22 8.52 -23.52
C GLY A 45 13.52 9.47 -22.37
N GLY A 46 14.20 8.95 -21.34
CA GLY A 46 14.61 9.70 -20.16
C GLY A 46 13.46 10.34 -19.37
N ILE A 47 13.83 11.34 -18.56
CA ILE A 47 12.97 12.05 -17.62
C ILE A 47 11.62 12.50 -18.22
N PRO A 48 11.55 13.10 -19.43
CA PRO A 48 10.28 13.56 -19.98
C PRO A 48 9.27 12.43 -20.22
N ARG A 49 9.72 11.32 -20.82
CA ARG A 49 8.85 10.17 -21.10
C ARG A 49 8.42 9.43 -19.84
N THR A 50 9.35 9.25 -18.91
CA THR A 50 9.05 8.72 -17.58
C THR A 50 7.97 9.54 -16.87
N ARG A 51 8.10 10.87 -16.87
CA ARG A 51 7.13 11.78 -16.24
C ARG A 51 5.76 11.69 -16.88
N GLU A 52 5.73 11.67 -18.21
CA GLU A 52 4.51 11.49 -19.00
C GLU A 52 3.79 10.18 -18.62
N TYR A 53 4.54 9.08 -18.62
CA TYR A 53 4.06 7.75 -18.26
C TYR A 53 3.48 7.71 -16.84
N LEU A 54 4.26 8.10 -15.83
CA LEU A 54 3.82 8.12 -14.44
C LEU A 54 2.61 9.03 -14.24
N THR A 55 2.56 10.18 -14.94
CA THR A 55 1.40 11.08 -14.87
C THR A 55 0.12 10.42 -15.41
N ALA A 56 0.22 9.66 -16.50
CA ALA A 56 -0.92 8.92 -17.04
C ALA A 56 -1.40 7.81 -16.10
N VAL A 57 -0.47 7.01 -15.57
CA VAL A 57 -0.75 5.95 -14.60
C VAL A 57 -1.43 6.50 -13.34
N LEU A 58 -0.92 7.62 -12.80
CA LEU A 58 -1.49 8.27 -11.62
C LEU A 58 -2.91 8.78 -11.87
N LYS A 59 -3.24 9.26 -13.08
CA LYS A 59 -4.62 9.61 -13.45
C LYS A 59 -5.54 8.38 -13.43
N CYS A 60 -5.05 7.23 -13.88
CA CYS A 60 -5.82 5.98 -13.83
C CYS A 60 -6.06 5.54 -12.38
N LEU A 61 -5.02 5.61 -11.53
CA LEU A 61 -5.13 5.30 -10.10
C LEU A 61 -6.13 6.22 -9.38
N ASP A 62 -6.05 7.53 -9.65
CA ASP A 62 -7.02 8.52 -9.14
C ASP A 62 -8.45 8.12 -9.50
N LYS A 63 -8.69 7.81 -10.78
CA LYS A 63 -10.02 7.43 -11.29
C LYS A 63 -10.54 6.15 -10.63
N SER A 64 -9.74 5.11 -10.56
CA SER A 64 -10.15 3.81 -10.02
C SER A 64 -10.44 3.89 -8.52
N TRP A 65 -9.53 4.50 -7.74
CA TRP A 65 -9.68 4.56 -6.29
C TRP A 65 -10.69 5.60 -5.82
N SER A 66 -10.82 6.75 -6.49
CA SER A 66 -11.86 7.74 -6.17
C SER A 66 -13.26 7.15 -6.33
N ALA A 67 -13.52 6.46 -7.45
CA ALA A 67 -14.80 5.82 -7.71
C ALA A 67 -15.11 4.72 -6.69
N HIS A 68 -14.11 3.91 -6.33
CA HIS A 68 -14.28 2.83 -5.36
C HIS A 68 -14.54 3.35 -3.94
N LEU A 69 -13.70 4.27 -3.46
CA LEU A 69 -13.82 4.80 -2.10
C LEU A 69 -15.11 5.60 -1.94
N ALA A 70 -15.53 6.38 -2.95
CA ALA A 70 -16.83 7.05 -2.93
C ALA A 70 -18.00 6.07 -2.80
N ARG A 71 -17.99 4.99 -3.59
CA ARG A 71 -19.04 3.94 -3.54
C ARG A 71 -19.03 3.20 -2.20
N ALA A 72 -17.86 3.05 -1.57
CA ALA A 72 -17.68 2.49 -0.24
C ALA A 72 -17.95 3.48 0.91
N ARG A 73 -18.31 4.74 0.60
CA ARG A 73 -18.50 5.84 1.57
C ARG A 73 -17.26 6.10 2.44
N LEU A 74 -16.07 5.91 1.85
CA LEU A 74 -14.77 6.21 2.44
C LEU A 74 -14.23 7.53 1.91
N PRO A 75 -13.40 8.26 2.68
CA PRO A 75 -12.87 9.55 2.25
C PRO A 75 -11.91 9.37 1.06
N PHE A 76 -11.93 10.37 0.17
CA PHE A 76 -10.97 10.47 -0.91
C PHE A 76 -10.48 11.92 -1.02
N ARG A 77 -9.16 12.07 -1.17
CA ARG A 77 -8.53 13.29 -1.67
C ARG A 77 -7.43 12.85 -2.62
N LYS A 78 -7.33 13.50 -3.77
CA LYS A 78 -6.26 13.22 -4.73
C LYS A 78 -4.88 13.46 -4.06
N PRO A 79 -3.88 12.57 -4.24
CA PRO A 79 -2.55 12.80 -3.69
C PRO A 79 -1.85 13.95 -4.44
N ALA A 80 -1.05 14.72 -3.71
CA ALA A 80 -0.05 15.57 -4.36
C ALA A 80 1.04 14.69 -4.97
N VAL A 81 1.68 15.15 -6.05
CA VAL A 81 2.75 14.41 -6.71
C VAL A 81 3.97 15.32 -6.85
N ARG A 82 5.15 14.81 -6.52
CA ARG A 82 6.42 15.50 -6.75
C ARG A 82 7.38 14.56 -7.47
N PHE A 83 7.82 15.02 -8.63
CA PHE A 83 8.90 14.41 -9.38
C PHE A 83 10.22 15.12 -9.05
N TYR A 84 11.29 14.35 -8.84
CA TYR A 84 12.65 14.85 -8.64
C TYR A 84 13.49 14.46 -9.86
N GLU A 85 14.08 15.43 -10.54
CA GLU A 85 14.88 15.19 -11.76
C GLU A 85 16.36 15.03 -11.48
N ALA A 86 16.76 15.20 -10.22
CA ALA A 86 18.09 14.95 -9.72
C ALA A 86 17.99 14.18 -8.39
N PRO A 87 19.02 13.39 -8.02
CA PRO A 87 19.07 12.74 -6.72
C PRO A 87 18.84 13.72 -5.57
N GLU A 88 18.02 13.31 -4.59
CA GLU A 88 17.70 14.11 -3.42
C GLU A 88 18.00 13.29 -2.16
N HIS A 89 18.71 13.89 -1.20
CA HIS A 89 19.14 13.20 0.01
C HIS A 89 18.07 13.22 1.11
N ARG A 90 17.12 14.15 1.04
CA ARG A 90 16.01 14.26 1.99
C ARG A 90 14.68 14.46 1.31
N VAL A 91 13.74 13.56 1.60
CA VAL A 91 12.34 13.72 1.20
C VAL A 91 11.45 13.69 2.43
N CYS A 92 10.46 14.57 2.44
CA CYS A 92 9.38 14.55 3.44
C CYS A 92 9.84 14.61 4.91
N GLY A 93 11.00 15.21 5.14
CA GLY A 93 11.59 15.43 6.46
C GLY A 93 12.50 14.29 6.93
N VAL A 94 12.65 13.22 6.14
CA VAL A 94 13.52 12.07 6.44
C VAL A 94 14.62 11.96 5.40
N LEU A 95 15.68 11.22 5.72
CA LEU A 95 16.67 10.82 4.71
C LEU A 95 15.98 9.93 3.67
N TRP A 96 16.35 10.09 2.39
CA TRP A 96 15.92 9.17 1.35
C TRP A 96 16.33 7.74 1.75
N PRO A 97 15.40 6.78 1.84
CA PRO A 97 15.77 5.39 2.08
C PRO A 97 16.66 4.94 0.93
N GLN A 98 17.82 4.36 1.26
CA GLN A 98 18.72 3.82 0.23
C GLN A 98 17.93 2.83 -0.63
N ASP A 99 18.11 2.93 -1.95
CA ASP A 99 17.49 2.06 -2.96
C ASP A 99 15.96 2.12 -3.07
N ALA A 100 15.28 3.05 -2.40
CA ALA A 100 13.87 3.30 -2.65
C ALA A 100 13.67 3.78 -4.10
N ALA A 101 12.72 3.16 -4.81
CA ALA A 101 12.30 3.57 -6.14
C ALA A 101 11.38 4.80 -6.08
N ALA A 102 10.46 4.83 -5.12
CA ALA A 102 9.52 5.92 -4.89
C ALA A 102 9.15 5.97 -3.40
N PHE A 103 8.37 6.98 -3.00
CA PHE A 103 7.97 7.12 -1.60
C PHE A 103 6.65 7.86 -1.42
N TYR A 104 5.77 7.34 -0.56
CA TYR A 104 4.57 8.03 -0.11
C TYR A 104 4.78 8.78 1.22
N CYS A 105 4.74 10.10 1.12
CA CYS A 105 4.85 11.01 2.24
C CYS A 105 3.52 11.17 2.98
N THR A 106 3.32 10.32 3.99
CA THR A 106 2.10 10.26 4.80
C THR A 106 1.68 11.63 5.36
N ASN A 107 2.60 12.36 5.98
CA ASN A 107 2.33 13.67 6.61
C ASN A 107 1.87 14.76 5.61
N ARG A 108 2.13 14.57 4.32
CA ARG A 108 1.83 15.54 3.26
C ARG A 108 0.85 15.01 2.22
N GLY A 109 0.37 13.77 2.36
CA GLY A 109 -0.48 13.12 1.36
C GLY A 109 0.12 13.18 -0.04
N ARG A 110 1.42 12.91 -0.16
CA ARG A 110 2.20 13.20 -1.37
C ARG A 110 2.99 11.98 -1.85
N LEU A 111 2.85 11.66 -3.13
CA LEU A 111 3.69 10.69 -3.83
C LEU A 111 4.96 11.38 -4.33
N VAL A 112 6.10 10.74 -4.12
CA VAL A 112 7.42 11.22 -4.51
C VAL A 112 8.08 10.21 -5.44
N PHE A 113 8.52 10.68 -6.61
CA PHE A 113 9.16 9.86 -7.63
C PHE A 113 10.47 10.54 -8.10
N PRO A 114 11.65 10.01 -7.73
CA PRO A 114 12.90 10.34 -8.37
C PRO A 114 12.91 9.80 -9.81
N LEU A 115 13.01 10.67 -10.80
CA LEU A 115 13.04 10.30 -12.21
C LEU A 115 14.46 9.92 -12.67
N THR A 116 15.23 9.32 -11.76
CA THR A 116 16.62 8.92 -11.92
C THR A 116 16.83 7.56 -11.26
N GLY A 117 17.86 6.84 -11.69
CA GLY A 117 18.27 5.55 -11.16
C GLY A 117 17.64 4.34 -11.86
N HIS A 118 18.17 3.16 -11.53
CA HIS A 118 17.91 1.88 -12.20
C HIS A 118 16.46 1.38 -12.17
N TRP A 119 15.58 1.97 -11.37
CA TRP A 119 14.15 1.63 -11.33
C TRP A 119 13.37 2.23 -12.50
N ILE A 120 13.96 3.21 -13.19
CA ILE A 120 13.31 4.00 -14.23
C ILE A 120 14.20 4.23 -15.46
N GLU A 121 15.52 4.27 -15.27
CA GLU A 121 16.51 4.33 -16.35
C GLU A 121 16.58 2.97 -17.07
N ASP A 122 16.62 3.03 -18.41
CA ASP A 122 16.71 1.88 -19.31
C ASP A 122 15.62 0.80 -19.17
N ARG A 123 14.52 1.11 -18.47
CA ARG A 123 13.38 0.21 -18.31
C ARG A 123 12.46 0.28 -19.53
N ALA A 124 12.18 -0.88 -20.10
CA ALA A 124 11.05 -1.11 -20.99
C ALA A 124 10.01 -2.06 -20.36
N ASP A 125 10.23 -2.47 -19.11
CA ASP A 125 9.34 -3.34 -18.35
C ASP A 125 8.26 -2.56 -17.60
N LEU A 126 7.28 -3.27 -17.04
CA LEU A 126 6.16 -2.69 -16.28
C LEU A 126 6.52 -2.40 -14.81
N TYR A 127 7.79 -2.38 -14.43
CA TYR A 127 8.17 -2.10 -13.05
C TYR A 127 7.72 -0.70 -12.57
N PRO A 128 7.84 0.39 -13.37
CA PRO A 128 7.34 1.71 -12.97
C PRO A 128 5.83 1.75 -12.71
N LEU A 129 5.04 0.98 -13.48
CA LEU A 129 3.60 0.82 -13.27
C LEU A 129 3.31 0.25 -11.88
N LYS A 130 4.00 -0.84 -11.54
CA LYS A 130 3.86 -1.53 -10.25
C LYS A 130 4.26 -0.63 -9.09
N VAL A 131 5.38 0.10 -9.22
CA VAL A 131 5.88 1.03 -8.20
C VAL A 131 4.85 2.14 -7.96
N ALA A 132 4.36 2.79 -9.03
CA ALA A 132 3.33 3.83 -8.90
C ALA A 132 2.06 3.31 -8.21
N ALA A 133 1.61 2.11 -8.58
CA ALA A 133 0.44 1.48 -7.95
C ALA A 133 0.68 1.10 -6.48
N HIS A 134 1.89 0.68 -6.11
CA HIS A 134 2.28 0.36 -4.74
C HIS A 134 2.27 1.61 -3.85
N GLU A 135 2.91 2.69 -4.28
CA GLU A 135 2.91 3.96 -3.54
C GLU A 135 1.48 4.54 -3.40
N TYR A 136 0.65 4.34 -4.43
CA TYR A 136 -0.76 4.71 -4.35
C TYR A 136 -1.53 3.81 -3.36
N GLY A 137 -1.13 2.55 -3.17
CA GLY A 137 -1.60 1.69 -2.10
C GLY A 137 -1.39 2.31 -0.71
N HIS A 138 -0.22 2.89 -0.45
CA HIS A 138 0.02 3.67 0.77
C HIS A 138 -0.87 4.89 0.90
N HIS A 139 -1.16 5.56 -0.22
CA HIS A 139 -2.13 6.64 -0.23
C HIS A 139 -3.52 6.17 0.20
N VAL A 140 -4.00 5.04 -0.33
CA VAL A 140 -5.27 4.43 0.09
C VAL A 140 -5.24 4.06 1.57
N GLN A 141 -4.17 3.44 2.07
CA GLN A 141 -4.00 3.12 3.50
C GLN A 141 -4.05 4.37 4.38
N SER A 142 -3.51 5.49 3.89
CA SER A 142 -3.55 6.77 4.58
C SER A 142 -4.95 7.37 4.61
N LEU A 143 -5.69 7.31 3.50
CA LEU A 143 -7.08 7.77 3.42
C LEU A 143 -8.00 7.00 4.37
N THR A 144 -7.80 5.69 4.50
CA THR A 144 -8.70 4.83 5.26
C THR A 144 -8.31 4.68 6.74
N GLY A 145 -7.24 5.32 7.20
CA GLY A 145 -6.80 5.28 8.59
C GLY A 145 -5.94 4.08 8.96
N ILE A 146 -5.66 3.18 8.02
CA ILE A 146 -4.74 2.04 8.19
C ILE A 146 -3.35 2.53 8.60
N ARG A 147 -2.87 3.62 7.99
CA ARG A 147 -1.57 4.21 8.34
C ARG A 147 -1.52 4.68 9.80
N ALA A 148 -2.59 5.31 10.30
CA ALA A 148 -2.66 5.72 11.70
C ALA A 148 -2.64 4.53 12.65
N ARG A 149 -3.28 3.42 12.26
CA ARG A 149 -3.23 2.13 12.99
C ARG A 149 -1.82 1.54 13.01
N TYR A 150 -1.10 1.55 11.89
CA TYR A 150 0.29 1.11 11.82
C TYR A 150 1.15 1.92 12.80
N GLU A 151 1.10 3.25 12.72
CA GLU A 151 1.91 4.12 13.58
C GLU A 151 1.56 3.96 15.06
N SER A 152 0.28 3.80 15.38
CA SER A 152 -0.17 3.55 16.74
C SER A 152 0.35 2.22 17.28
N ALA A 153 0.40 1.17 16.46
CA ALA A 153 0.95 -0.13 16.87
C ALA A 153 2.46 -0.04 17.11
N VAL A 154 3.19 0.63 16.20
CA VAL A 154 4.63 0.86 16.34
C VAL A 154 4.92 1.60 17.64
N ARG A 155 4.19 2.68 17.94
CA ARG A 155 4.33 3.42 19.21
C ARG A 155 4.01 2.59 20.44
N ALA A 156 3.03 1.68 20.35
CA ALA A 156 2.64 0.82 21.45
C ALA A 156 3.69 -0.25 21.77
N GLY A 157 4.53 -0.65 20.81
CA GLY A 157 5.64 -1.58 21.01
C GLY A 157 5.24 -3.01 21.41
N LYS A 158 3.97 -3.37 21.23
CA LYS A 158 3.44 -4.69 21.63
C LYS A 158 3.70 -5.80 20.61
N GLU A 159 3.93 -5.43 19.36
CA GLU A 159 4.18 -6.33 18.24
C GLU A 159 5.56 -6.00 17.64
N PRO A 160 6.34 -6.99 17.15
CA PRO A 160 7.62 -6.71 16.51
C PRO A 160 7.45 -5.72 15.35
N GLN A 161 8.24 -4.66 15.32
CA GLN A 161 8.13 -3.62 14.28
C GLN A 161 8.27 -4.19 12.87
N ALA A 162 9.13 -5.20 12.68
CA ALA A 162 9.28 -5.86 11.38
C ALA A 162 7.99 -6.58 10.93
N GLU A 163 7.22 -7.16 11.84
CA GLU A 163 5.93 -7.78 11.52
C GLU A 163 4.90 -6.71 11.11
N LEU A 164 4.84 -5.60 11.85
CA LEU A 164 3.97 -4.47 11.53
C LEU A 164 4.30 -3.89 10.16
N SER A 165 5.59 -3.73 9.84
CA SER A 165 6.04 -3.22 8.54
C SER A 165 5.62 -4.18 7.43
N ARG A 166 5.87 -5.50 7.58
CA ARG A 166 5.42 -6.48 6.57
C ARG A 166 3.92 -6.42 6.32
N ARG A 167 3.09 -6.28 7.37
CA ARG A 167 1.63 -6.13 7.19
C ARG A 167 1.30 -4.91 6.35
N TYR A 168 1.91 -3.78 6.66
CA TYR A 168 1.68 -2.51 5.97
C TYR A 168 2.13 -2.57 4.51
N GLU A 169 3.34 -3.07 4.24
CA GLU A 169 3.93 -3.14 2.90
C GLU A 169 3.27 -4.19 2.00
N LEU A 170 3.01 -5.40 2.50
CA LEU A 170 2.36 -6.46 1.73
C LEU A 170 0.91 -6.11 1.37
N GLN A 171 0.26 -5.29 2.19
CA GLN A 171 -1.05 -4.75 1.84
C GLN A 171 -0.95 -3.75 0.69
N ALA A 172 0.06 -2.88 0.67
CA ALA A 172 0.29 -1.97 -0.45
C ALA A 172 0.57 -2.75 -1.76
N ASP A 173 1.36 -3.83 -1.70
CA ASP A 173 1.55 -4.74 -2.85
C ASP A 173 0.24 -5.39 -3.30
N CYS A 174 -0.61 -5.84 -2.36
CA CYS A 174 -1.92 -6.39 -2.71
C CYS A 174 -2.85 -5.34 -3.33
N LEU A 175 -2.92 -4.13 -2.78
CA LEU A 175 -3.74 -3.04 -3.32
C LEU A 175 -3.27 -2.60 -4.72
N SER A 176 -1.95 -2.60 -4.95
CA SER A 176 -1.36 -2.47 -6.29
C SER A 176 -1.92 -3.54 -7.24
N GLY A 177 -1.92 -4.80 -6.80
CA GLY A 177 -2.51 -5.90 -7.55
C GLY A 177 -3.98 -5.68 -7.89
N VAL A 178 -4.79 -5.23 -6.93
CA VAL A 178 -6.22 -4.92 -7.15
C VAL A 178 -6.39 -3.89 -8.26
N PHE A 179 -5.59 -2.82 -8.26
CA PHE A 179 -5.60 -1.83 -9.34
C PHE A 179 -5.20 -2.48 -10.67
N LEU A 180 -4.05 -3.16 -10.73
CA LEU A 180 -3.53 -3.77 -11.96
C LEU A 180 -4.55 -4.71 -12.57
N GLY A 181 -5.12 -5.63 -11.79
CA GLY A 181 -6.13 -6.56 -12.29
C GLY A 181 -7.39 -5.87 -12.82
N SER A 182 -7.75 -4.71 -12.28
CA SER A 182 -8.94 -3.96 -12.71
C SER A 182 -8.76 -3.29 -14.07
N VAL A 183 -7.52 -2.97 -14.46
CA VAL A 183 -7.22 -2.27 -15.72
C VAL A 183 -6.45 -3.12 -16.72
N TRP A 184 -5.93 -4.28 -16.33
CA TRP A 184 -4.98 -5.07 -17.12
C TRP A 184 -5.45 -5.35 -18.56
N ARG A 185 -6.73 -5.71 -18.71
CA ARG A 185 -7.33 -6.00 -20.02
C ARG A 185 -7.35 -4.80 -20.98
N SER A 186 -7.20 -3.58 -20.46
CA SER A 186 -7.15 -2.35 -21.27
C SER A 186 -5.75 -1.92 -21.66
N LEU A 187 -4.71 -2.50 -21.05
CA LEU A 187 -3.32 -2.09 -21.23
C LEU A 187 -2.63 -2.76 -22.43
N ASP A 188 -3.35 -3.61 -23.18
CA ASP A 188 -2.80 -4.46 -24.25
C ASP A 188 -1.57 -5.26 -23.81
N ARG A 189 -1.62 -5.82 -22.59
CA ARG A 189 -0.53 -6.60 -21.98
C ARG A 189 -0.81 -8.08 -22.02
N THR A 190 0.23 -8.85 -22.29
CA THR A 190 0.19 -10.31 -22.37
C THR A 190 0.37 -10.96 -21.00
N ASP A 191 0.11 -12.26 -20.92
CA ASP A 191 0.45 -13.07 -19.74
C ASP A 191 1.97 -13.10 -19.49
N ARG A 192 2.78 -12.91 -20.54
CA ARG A 192 4.24 -12.79 -20.41
C ARG A 192 4.63 -11.50 -19.71
N ASP A 193 3.97 -10.38 -20.02
CA ASP A 193 4.21 -9.10 -19.35
C ASP A 193 3.81 -9.18 -17.87
N TRP A 194 2.71 -9.88 -17.58
CA TRP A 194 2.30 -10.14 -16.20
C TRP A 194 3.35 -10.98 -15.45
N ALA A 195 3.85 -12.05 -16.07
CA ALA A 195 4.88 -12.89 -15.49
C ALA A 195 6.18 -12.11 -15.23
N ALA A 196 6.59 -11.25 -16.17
CA ALA A 196 7.76 -10.39 -16.02
C ALA A 196 7.60 -9.37 -14.86
N LEU A 197 6.43 -8.73 -14.75
CA LEU A 197 6.12 -7.82 -13.65
C LEU A 197 6.16 -8.53 -12.28
N LEU A 198 5.60 -9.75 -12.22
CA LEU A 198 5.61 -10.55 -11.01
C LEU A 198 7.03 -10.96 -10.59
N GLU A 199 7.89 -11.26 -11.57
CA GLU A 199 9.28 -11.60 -11.32
C GLU A 199 10.11 -10.38 -10.90
N ALA A 200 9.92 -9.23 -11.53
CA ALA A 200 10.52 -7.97 -11.07
C ALA A 200 10.09 -7.62 -9.63
N THR A 201 8.83 -7.92 -9.27
CA THR A 201 8.35 -7.76 -7.89
C THR A 201 9.04 -8.72 -6.93
N ARG A 202 9.28 -9.97 -7.32
CA ARG A 202 10.09 -10.92 -6.53
C ARG A 202 11.51 -10.41 -6.32
N ALA A 203 12.15 -9.92 -7.38
CA ALA A 203 13.51 -9.40 -7.32
C ALA A 203 13.63 -8.16 -6.41
N SER A 204 12.54 -7.39 -6.22
CA SER A 204 12.48 -6.26 -5.28
C SER A 204 12.22 -6.65 -3.81
N GLY A 205 12.30 -7.94 -3.50
CA GLY A 205 12.12 -8.46 -2.14
C GLY A 205 13.28 -8.16 -1.22
N ASP A 206 13.00 -8.18 0.08
CA ASP A 206 13.94 -7.95 1.17
C ASP A 206 15.00 -9.08 1.36
N ASP A 207 15.06 -10.06 0.44
CA ASP A 207 15.84 -11.29 0.60
C ASP A 207 17.37 -11.07 0.57
N ALA A 208 17.83 -10.04 -0.14
CA ALA A 208 19.26 -9.74 -0.32
C ALA A 208 19.85 -8.83 0.78
N ASP A 209 19.03 -7.97 1.39
CA ASP A 209 19.53 -6.79 2.10
C ASP A 209 19.34 -6.86 3.62
N GLY A 210 18.80 -7.99 4.13
CA GLY A 210 18.57 -8.23 5.56
C GLY A 210 17.52 -7.33 6.23
N HIS A 211 17.05 -6.30 5.53
CA HIS A 211 15.88 -5.50 5.88
C HIS A 211 14.67 -6.44 5.90
N ARG A 212 13.77 -6.32 6.88
CA ARG A 212 12.56 -7.18 6.97
C ARG A 212 11.28 -6.35 7.00
N GLY A 213 11.33 -5.21 6.31
CA GLY A 213 10.30 -4.17 6.30
C GLY A 213 9.19 -4.45 5.30
N HIS A 214 9.52 -4.88 4.09
CA HIS A 214 8.56 -5.14 3.01
C HIS A 214 8.15 -6.61 2.91
N GLY A 215 9.04 -7.52 3.29
CA GLY A 215 8.84 -8.97 3.19
C GLY A 215 9.63 -9.59 2.03
N SER A 216 9.76 -10.92 2.07
CA SER A 216 10.48 -11.70 1.04
C SER A 216 9.90 -11.45 -0.35
N GLY A 217 10.70 -11.57 -1.40
CA GLY A 217 10.24 -11.43 -2.77
C GLY A 217 9.07 -12.36 -3.08
N ALA A 218 9.12 -13.57 -2.53
CA ALA A 218 8.04 -14.53 -2.61
C ALA A 218 6.73 -14.02 -1.96
N THR A 219 6.78 -13.42 -0.76
CA THR A 219 5.58 -12.85 -0.11
C THR A 219 4.99 -11.69 -0.90
N ARG A 220 5.84 -10.76 -1.35
CA ARG A 220 5.44 -9.58 -2.13
C ARG A 220 4.69 -9.98 -3.40
N ALA A 221 5.27 -10.90 -4.17
CA ALA A 221 4.64 -11.42 -5.38
C ALA A 221 3.34 -12.19 -5.09
N ARG A 222 3.26 -12.96 -3.99
CA ARG A 222 2.01 -13.64 -3.62
C ARG A 222 0.88 -12.65 -3.33
N TRP A 223 1.15 -11.60 -2.56
CA TRP A 223 0.15 -10.59 -2.20
C TRP A 223 -0.26 -9.73 -3.41
N LEU A 224 0.70 -9.34 -4.25
CA LEU A 224 0.43 -8.69 -5.53
C LEU A 224 -0.50 -9.55 -6.41
N LYS A 225 -0.16 -10.82 -6.61
CA LYS A 225 -0.98 -11.76 -7.40
C LYS A 225 -2.38 -11.94 -6.82
N ARG A 226 -2.50 -12.01 -5.49
CA ARG A 226 -3.79 -12.13 -4.79
C ARG A 226 -4.70 -10.93 -5.09
N GLY A 227 -4.17 -9.72 -5.03
CA GLY A 227 -4.91 -8.51 -5.41
C GLY A 227 -5.37 -8.56 -6.87
N TYR A 228 -4.45 -8.89 -7.77
CA TYR A 228 -4.69 -8.99 -9.22
C TYR A 228 -5.81 -9.97 -9.58
N GLN A 229 -5.85 -11.13 -8.93
CA GLN A 229 -6.86 -12.15 -9.23
C GLN A 229 -8.24 -11.83 -8.64
N THR A 230 -8.28 -11.21 -7.46
CA THR A 230 -9.54 -11.02 -6.72
C THR A 230 -10.24 -9.72 -7.06
N LEU A 231 -9.49 -8.71 -7.51
CA LEU A 231 -9.94 -7.33 -7.74
C LEU A 231 -10.56 -6.69 -6.49
N SER A 232 -10.35 -7.25 -5.32
CA SER A 232 -11.05 -6.83 -4.09
C SER A 232 -10.05 -6.42 -3.03
N PRO A 233 -10.13 -5.18 -2.51
CA PRO A 233 -9.35 -4.76 -1.35
C PRO A 233 -9.61 -5.62 -0.10
N SER A 234 -10.76 -6.31 -0.03
CA SER A 234 -11.04 -7.25 1.07
C SER A 234 -10.08 -8.44 1.08
N ALA A 235 -9.52 -8.82 -0.08
CA ALA A 235 -8.50 -9.85 -0.13
C ALA A 235 -7.14 -9.36 0.40
N CYS A 236 -6.97 -8.05 0.61
CA CYS A 236 -5.72 -7.43 1.05
C CYS A 236 -5.64 -7.21 2.57
N ASP A 237 -6.47 -7.88 3.36
CA ASP A 237 -6.43 -7.81 4.83
C ASP A 237 -5.23 -8.60 5.38
N THR A 238 -4.06 -7.95 5.35
CA THR A 238 -2.84 -8.46 5.97
C THR A 238 -2.85 -8.31 7.48
N TRP A 239 -3.73 -7.47 8.04
CA TRP A 239 -3.82 -7.21 9.48
C TRP A 239 -4.47 -8.35 10.24
N SER A 240 -5.43 -9.04 9.61
CA SER A 240 -6.03 -10.27 10.15
C SER A 240 -5.29 -11.54 9.71
N ALA A 241 -4.32 -11.45 8.80
CA ALA A 241 -3.57 -12.61 8.32
C ALA A 241 -2.63 -13.16 9.40
N PRO A 242 -2.46 -14.50 9.50
CA PRO A 242 -1.49 -15.10 10.41
C PRO A 242 -0.07 -14.78 9.94
N SER A 243 0.90 -14.64 10.85
CA SER A 243 2.29 -14.28 10.52
C SER A 243 2.94 -15.18 9.46
N ARG A 244 2.59 -16.48 9.44
CA ARG A 244 3.06 -17.43 8.40
C ARG A 244 2.67 -17.04 6.96
N ALA A 245 1.61 -16.26 6.79
CA ALA A 245 1.17 -15.76 5.48
C ALA A 245 1.96 -14.52 5.03
N LEU A 246 2.70 -13.90 5.95
CA LEU A 246 3.49 -12.68 5.76
C LEU A 246 5.00 -12.96 5.67
N SER A 247 5.41 -14.19 5.96
CA SER A 247 6.79 -14.70 5.85
C SER A 247 7.08 -15.38 4.51
#